data_AF-A0A5K1TWW4-F1
#
_entry.id   AF-A0A5K1TWW4-F1
#
_cell.length_a   1.000
_cell.length_b   1.000
_cell.length_c   1.000
_cell.angle_alpha   90.00
_cell.angle_beta   90.00
_cell.angle_gamma   90.00
#
_symmetry.space_group_name_H-M   'P 1'
#
loop_
_entity.id
_entity.type
_entity.pdbx_description
1 polymer ?
#
loop_
_entity_poly.entity_id
_entity_poly.type
_entity_poly.pdbx_seq_one_letter_code
_entity_poly.pdbx_strand_id
1 'polypeptide(L)'
;MGKDNNKKRKGKRTGNKERKHPLNKTKENKKKNESKPKKSFIKITNSSVPAARFKNKVSKITSVLATGSRFNGKKVLSARQVQQGKETNQYKTSAKRIKQLRRDGVPKKVIEAMLQKEAKAKKHSQKKRNVRLGID
;
A
#
# COMPACT_ATOMS: atom_id res chain seq x y z
N MET A 1 -54.51 43.78 -9.30
CA MET A 1 -54.66 42.69 -8.29
C MET A 1 -53.74 41.55 -8.72
N GLY A 2 -52.48 41.48 -8.31
CA GLY A 2 -51.95 41.45 -6.95
C GLY A 2 -51.73 39.99 -6.56
N LYS A 3 -50.47 39.52 -6.60
CA LYS A 3 -49.96 38.34 -5.85
C LYS A 3 -48.42 38.25 -5.97
N ASP A 4 -47.77 39.15 -5.23
CA ASP A 4 -46.37 39.02 -4.84
C ASP A 4 -46.23 37.90 -3.80
N ASN A 5 -45.80 36.71 -4.24
CA ASN A 5 -45.48 35.62 -3.33
C ASN A 5 -43.98 35.59 -3.05
N ASN A 6 -43.63 36.41 -2.07
CA ASN A 6 -42.37 36.50 -1.32
C ASN A 6 -41.74 35.11 -1.05
N LYS A 7 -40.82 34.67 -1.93
CA LYS A 7 -39.98 33.50 -1.68
C LYS A 7 -38.92 33.86 -0.62
N LYS A 8 -39.24 33.55 0.64
CA LYS A 8 -38.34 33.61 1.80
C LYS A 8 -36.99 32.94 1.49
N ARG A 9 -35.92 33.73 1.35
CA ARG A 9 -34.53 33.26 1.37
C ARG A 9 -34.20 32.74 2.77
N LYS A 10 -34.09 31.42 2.96
CA LYS A 10 -33.53 30.80 4.16
C LYS A 10 -32.05 30.54 3.92
N GLY A 11 -31.20 31.53 4.21
CA GLY A 11 -29.77 31.29 4.36
C GLY A 11 -29.51 30.41 5.59
N LYS A 12 -28.76 29.32 5.43
CA LYS A 12 -28.02 28.70 6.53
C LYS A 12 -26.54 28.72 6.18
N ARG A 13 -25.83 29.66 6.81
CA ARG A 13 -24.37 29.76 6.83
C ARG A 13 -23.83 28.67 7.75
N THR A 14 -23.48 27.50 7.21
CA THR A 14 -22.69 26.52 7.97
C THR A 14 -21.25 27.00 8.01
N GLY A 15 -20.88 27.65 9.12
CA GLY A 15 -19.50 28.04 9.38
C GLY A 15 -18.60 26.81 9.42
N ASN A 16 -17.60 26.78 8.55
CA ASN A 16 -16.47 25.87 8.67
C ASN A 16 -15.79 26.18 10.01
N LYS A 17 -15.93 25.30 11.00
CA LYS A 17 -15.04 25.31 12.16
C LYS A 17 -13.66 24.90 11.64
N GLU A 18 -12.78 25.87 11.49
CA GLU A 18 -11.36 25.65 11.26
C GLU A 18 -10.86 24.62 12.29
N ARG A 19 -10.46 23.44 11.81
CA ARG A 19 -9.76 22.48 12.66
C ARG A 19 -8.38 23.03 12.92
N LYS A 20 -8.17 23.65 14.08
CA LYS A 20 -6.83 23.97 14.60
C LYS A 20 -6.08 22.64 14.75
N HIS A 21 -5.01 22.43 13.98
CA HIS A 21 -4.05 21.36 14.24
C HIS A 21 -3.28 21.70 15.53
N PRO A 22 -3.19 20.81 16.53
CA PRO A 22 -2.25 21.04 17.62
C PRO A 22 -0.82 20.94 17.07
N LEU A 23 0.01 21.95 17.35
CA LEU A 23 1.45 21.90 17.09
C LEU A 23 2.04 20.70 17.82
N ASN A 24 2.66 19.78 17.08
CA ASN A 24 3.46 18.71 17.65
C ASN A 24 4.62 19.32 18.44
N LYS A 25 4.58 19.17 19.77
CA LYS A 25 5.76 19.39 20.62
C LYS A 25 6.77 18.28 20.31
N THR A 26 7.80 18.58 19.54
CA THR A 26 9.00 17.75 19.43
C THR A 26 9.66 17.68 20.80
N LYS A 27 9.66 16.50 21.43
CA LYS A 27 10.52 16.26 22.58
C LYS A 27 11.95 16.18 22.07
N GLU A 28 12.76 17.21 22.37
CA GLU A 28 14.21 17.14 22.24
C GLU A 28 14.74 15.98 23.09
N ASN A 29 15.36 14.98 22.45
CA ASN A 29 16.17 14.01 23.18
C ASN A 29 17.47 14.71 23.59
N LYS A 30 17.60 15.05 24.89
CA LYS A 30 18.88 15.45 25.48
C LYS A 30 19.91 14.35 25.25
N LYS A 31 20.92 14.61 24.41
CA LYS A 31 22.16 13.83 24.36
C LYS A 31 22.85 13.93 25.71
N LYS A 32 22.95 12.83 26.46
CA LYS A 32 23.98 12.67 27.49
C LYS A 32 25.12 11.84 26.89
N ASN A 33 26.15 12.53 26.42
CA ASN A 33 27.44 11.92 26.15
C ASN A 33 28.23 11.92 27.46
N GLU A 34 28.11 10.85 28.25
CA GLU A 34 29.03 10.65 29.38
C GLU A 34 30.27 9.90 28.89
N SER A 35 31.42 10.50 29.16
CA SER A 35 32.74 10.06 28.73
C SER A 35 33.26 8.88 29.58
N LYS A 36 33.64 7.81 28.87
CA LYS A 36 34.43 6.60 29.17
C LYS A 36 35.24 6.52 30.49
N PRO A 37 35.57 5.28 30.91
CA PRO A 37 36.96 4.94 31.25
C PRO A 37 37.58 3.89 30.31
N LYS A 38 38.91 3.91 30.22
CA LYS A 38 39.77 3.08 29.34
C LYS A 38 40.33 1.85 30.08
N LYS A 39 40.56 0.79 29.29
CA LYS A 39 41.51 -0.36 29.43
C LYS A 39 41.32 -1.35 30.60
N SER A 40 41.04 -2.60 30.23
CA SER A 40 41.98 -3.70 30.45
C SER A 40 41.89 -4.70 29.30
N PHE A 41 43.03 -5.21 28.85
CA PHE A 41 43.12 -6.28 27.85
C PHE A 41 42.53 -7.54 28.48
N ILE A 42 41.30 -7.90 28.13
CA ILE A 42 40.80 -9.25 28.42
C ILE A 42 41.45 -10.15 27.36
N LYS A 43 42.40 -10.99 27.81
CA LYS A 43 42.93 -12.09 27.01
C LYS A 43 41.74 -12.89 26.48
N ILE A 44 41.51 -12.87 25.16
CA ILE A 44 40.62 -13.82 24.51
C ILE A 44 41.36 -15.16 24.56
N THR A 45 41.22 -15.88 25.68
CA THR A 45 41.41 -17.32 25.62
C THR A 45 40.36 -17.82 24.64
N ASN A 46 40.76 -18.68 23.70
CA ASN A 46 39.86 -19.39 22.81
C ASN A 46 39.01 -20.34 23.65
N SER A 47 38.08 -19.81 24.44
CA SER A 47 36.93 -20.56 24.86
C SER A 47 36.20 -20.86 23.56
N SER A 48 36.22 -22.12 23.17
CA SER A 48 35.33 -22.67 22.16
C SER A 48 33.93 -22.24 22.57
N VAL A 49 33.46 -21.12 22.01
CA VAL A 49 32.07 -20.74 22.07
C VAL A 49 31.38 -21.94 21.46
N PRO A 50 30.62 -22.74 22.24
CA PRO A 50 29.78 -23.73 21.61
C PRO A 50 28.98 -22.91 20.61
N ALA A 51 28.92 -23.33 19.35
CA ALA A 51 27.90 -22.85 18.44
C ALA A 51 26.58 -23.31 19.06
N ALA A 52 26.15 -22.60 20.12
CA ALA A 52 24.84 -22.64 20.68
C ALA A 52 24.01 -22.49 19.43
N ARG A 53 23.31 -23.57 19.10
CA ARG A 53 22.32 -23.60 18.04
C ARG A 53 21.35 -22.51 18.44
N PHE A 54 21.64 -21.27 18.06
CA PHE A 54 20.73 -20.17 18.18
C PHE A 54 19.58 -20.65 17.32
N LYS A 55 18.56 -21.20 17.97
CA LYS A 55 17.26 -21.42 17.37
C LYS A 55 16.86 -20.02 16.95
N ASN A 56 17.21 -19.64 15.72
CA ASN A 56 16.93 -18.34 15.17
C ASN A 56 15.41 -18.27 15.17
N LYS A 57 14.86 -17.63 16.21
CA LYS A 57 13.43 -17.47 16.35
C LYS A 57 13.02 -16.71 15.10
N VAL A 58 12.22 -17.39 14.27
CA VAL A 58 11.67 -16.83 13.05
C VAL A 58 11.08 -15.46 13.41
N SER A 59 11.45 -14.43 12.64
CA SER A 59 11.03 -13.06 12.96
C SER A 59 9.51 -12.99 13.11
N LYS A 60 8.99 -12.11 13.98
CA LYS A 60 7.54 -11.94 14.16
C LYS A 60 6.79 -11.69 12.84
N ILE A 61 7.44 -11.05 11.88
CA ILE A 61 6.85 -10.78 10.56
C ILE A 61 6.74 -12.08 9.75
N THR A 62 7.79 -12.89 9.77
CA THR A 62 7.82 -14.17 9.05
C THR A 62 6.83 -15.17 9.67
N SER A 63 6.69 -15.21 11.00
CA SER A 63 5.68 -16.05 11.65
C SER A 63 4.26 -15.58 11.36
N VAL A 64 4.02 -14.26 11.34
CA VAL A 64 2.73 -13.69 10.96
C VAL A 64 2.37 -14.02 9.51
N LEU A 65 3.35 -13.95 8.60
CA LEU A 65 3.13 -14.28 7.19
C LEU A 65 2.79 -15.76 6.98
N ALA A 66 3.44 -16.66 7.72
CA ALA A 66 3.18 -18.11 7.65
C ALA A 66 1.82 -18.50 8.26
N THR A 67 1.43 -17.86 9.36
CA THR A 67 0.18 -18.16 10.08
C THR A 67 -1.04 -17.40 9.56
N GLY A 68 -0.84 -16.43 8.66
CA GLY A 68 -1.93 -15.56 8.16
C GLY A 68 -2.51 -14.62 9.22
N SER A 69 -1.82 -14.45 10.35
CA SER A 69 -2.23 -13.59 11.45
C SER A 69 -1.98 -12.10 11.13
N ARG A 70 -2.25 -11.20 12.09
CA ARG A 70 -2.10 -9.74 11.91
C ARG A 70 -0.89 -9.25 12.69
N PHE A 71 -0.05 -8.43 12.07
CA PHE A 71 1.03 -7.72 12.76
C PHE A 71 0.56 -6.29 13.08
N ASN A 72 0.55 -5.92 14.37
CA ASN A 72 0.08 -4.60 14.83
C ASN A 72 -1.32 -4.24 14.27
N GLY A 73 -2.26 -5.18 14.32
CA GLY A 73 -3.62 -5.01 13.80
C GLY A 73 -3.73 -4.92 12.27
N LYS A 74 -2.63 -5.01 11.53
CA LYS A 74 -2.60 -4.96 10.05
C LYS A 74 -2.30 -6.33 9.45
N LYS A 75 -2.97 -6.66 8.36
CA LYS A 75 -2.67 -7.88 7.58
C LYS A 75 -1.32 -7.69 6.89
N VAL A 76 -0.38 -8.59 7.17
CA VAL A 76 0.89 -8.62 6.45
C VAL A 76 0.69 -9.45 5.19
N LEU A 77 1.03 -8.88 4.04
CA LEU A 77 0.96 -9.55 2.75
C LEU A 77 2.39 -9.80 2.26
N SER A 78 2.62 -10.96 1.67
CA SER A 78 3.88 -11.22 0.95
C SER A 78 4.01 -10.28 -0.25
N ALA A 79 5.24 -10.03 -0.70
CA ALA A 79 5.49 -9.23 -1.90
C ALA A 79 4.69 -9.74 -3.11
N ARG A 80 4.59 -11.07 -3.27
CA ARG A 80 3.79 -11.72 -4.32
C ARG A 80 2.30 -11.40 -4.21
N GLN A 81 1.73 -11.44 -3.01
CA GLN A 81 0.32 -11.09 -2.77
C GLN A 81 0.05 -9.60 -2.99
N VAL A 82 0.97 -8.72 -2.61
CA VAL A 82 0.86 -7.28 -2.90
C VAL A 82 0.89 -7.05 -4.41
N GLN A 83 1.72 -7.78 -5.15
CA GLN A 83 1.82 -7.69 -6.60
C GLN A 83 0.56 -8.20 -7.31
N GLN A 84 0.04 -9.36 -6.91
CA GLN A 84 -1.28 -9.87 -7.37
C GLN A 84 -2.43 -8.93 -6.97
N GLY A 85 -2.35 -8.29 -5.80
CA GLY A 85 -3.30 -7.25 -5.36
C GLY A 85 -3.30 -6.01 -6.26
N LYS A 86 -2.14 -5.63 -6.81
CA LYS A 86 -2.05 -4.57 -7.84
C LYS A 86 -2.69 -5.00 -9.15
N GLU A 87 -2.59 -6.28 -9.53
CA GLU A 87 -3.25 -6.85 -10.70
C GLU A 87 -4.79 -6.82 -10.54
N THR A 88 -5.33 -7.15 -9.36
CA THR A 88 -6.78 -7.06 -9.10
C THR A 88 -7.31 -5.62 -9.10
N ASN A 89 -6.48 -4.62 -8.78
CA ASN A 89 -6.85 -3.21 -8.98
C ASN A 89 -6.98 -2.83 -10.47
N GLN A 90 -6.28 -3.50 -11.39
CA GLN A 90 -6.50 -3.31 -12.84
C GLN A 90 -7.90 -3.76 -13.27
N TYR A 91 -8.48 -4.75 -12.59
CA TYR A 91 -9.85 -5.19 -12.84
C TYR A 91 -10.88 -4.14 -12.37
N LYS A 92 -10.63 -3.49 -11.22
CA LYS A 92 -11.49 -2.38 -10.76
C LYS A 92 -11.42 -1.15 -11.68
N THR A 93 -10.25 -0.85 -12.25
CA THR A 93 -10.10 0.25 -13.22
C THR A 93 -10.71 -0.11 -14.58
N SER A 94 -10.64 -1.37 -15.03
CA SER A 94 -11.29 -1.81 -16.27
C SER A 94 -12.82 -1.74 -16.16
N ALA A 95 -13.41 -2.16 -15.03
CA ALA A 95 -14.84 -2.06 -14.80
C ALA A 95 -15.35 -0.61 -14.76
N LYS A 96 -14.59 0.31 -14.15
CA LYS A 96 -14.92 1.75 -14.16
C LYS A 96 -14.87 2.34 -15.58
N ARG A 97 -13.84 1.99 -16.35
CA ARG A 97 -13.70 2.44 -17.75
C ARG A 97 -14.84 1.92 -18.63
N ILE A 98 -15.24 0.66 -18.50
CA ILE A 98 -16.39 0.10 -19.23
C ILE A 98 -17.68 0.84 -18.85
N LYS A 99 -17.90 1.13 -17.56
CA LYS A 99 -19.07 1.91 -17.12
C LYS A 99 -19.06 3.33 -17.70
N GLN A 100 -17.90 3.96 -17.78
CA GLN A 100 -17.76 5.29 -18.38
C GLN A 100 -18.10 5.25 -19.88
N LEU A 101 -17.50 4.34 -20.65
CA LEU A 101 -17.78 4.19 -22.08
C LEU A 101 -19.26 3.91 -22.37
N ARG A 102 -19.94 3.14 -21.53
CA ARG A 102 -21.39 2.93 -21.64
C ARG A 102 -22.20 4.20 -21.36
N ARG A 103 -21.77 5.02 -20.40
CA ARG A 103 -22.40 6.34 -20.12
C ARG A 103 -22.19 7.32 -21.26
N ASP A 104 -21.03 7.25 -21.90
CA ASP A 104 -20.67 8.08 -23.06
C ASP A 104 -21.36 7.61 -24.35
N GLY A 105 -22.27 6.62 -24.27
CA GLY A 105 -23.06 6.14 -25.40
C GLY A 105 -22.30 5.21 -26.36
N VAL A 106 -21.11 4.74 -26.00
CA VAL A 106 -20.32 3.86 -26.87
C VAL A 106 -21.05 2.51 -27.04
N PRO A 107 -21.28 2.05 -28.28
CA PRO A 107 -21.96 0.78 -28.53
C PRO A 107 -21.22 -0.40 -27.89
N LYS A 108 -21.98 -1.34 -27.33
CA LYS A 108 -21.43 -2.54 -26.65
C LYS A 108 -20.42 -3.29 -27.53
N LYS A 109 -20.73 -3.47 -28.83
CA LYS A 109 -19.85 -4.15 -29.79
C LYS A 109 -18.48 -3.46 -29.94
N VAL A 110 -18.44 -2.13 -29.89
CA VAL A 110 -17.20 -1.35 -29.97
C VAL A 110 -16.38 -1.54 -28.70
N ILE A 111 -17.01 -1.49 -27.53
CA ILE A 111 -16.34 -1.74 -26.24
C ILE A 111 -15.73 -3.15 -26.23
N GLU A 112 -16.47 -4.17 -26.69
CA GLU A 112 -15.98 -5.55 -26.78
C GLU A 112 -14.78 -5.67 -27.73
N ALA A 113 -14.83 -5.05 -28.91
CA ALA A 113 -13.72 -5.04 -29.85
C ALA A 113 -12.47 -4.36 -29.26
N MET A 114 -12.64 -3.26 -28.53
CA MET A 114 -11.54 -2.58 -27.84
C MET A 114 -10.90 -3.48 -26.77
N LEU A 115 -11.70 -4.14 -25.94
CA LEU A 115 -11.22 -5.06 -24.91
C LEU A 115 -10.47 -6.25 -25.52
N GLN A 116 -10.99 -6.82 -26.60
CA GLN A 116 -10.33 -7.93 -27.31
C GLN A 116 -8.99 -7.48 -27.91
N LYS A 117 -8.93 -6.29 -28.53
CA LYS A 117 -7.68 -5.74 -29.08
C LYS A 117 -6.63 -5.53 -27.99
N GLU A 118 -7.01 -4.96 -26.85
CA GLU A 118 -6.12 -4.77 -25.71
C GLU A 118 -5.63 -6.11 -25.14
N ALA A 119 -6.50 -7.12 -25.02
CA ALA A 119 -6.13 -8.44 -24.54
C ALA A 119 -5.12 -9.13 -25.48
N LYS A 120 -5.33 -9.07 -26.80
CA LYS A 120 -4.39 -9.60 -27.80
C LYS A 120 -3.03 -8.91 -27.71
N ALA A 121 -3.00 -7.58 -27.59
CA ALA A 121 -1.77 -6.81 -27.44
C ALA A 121 -1.01 -7.18 -26.15
N LYS A 122 -1.71 -7.31 -25.02
CA LYS A 122 -1.12 -7.75 -23.75
C LYS A 122 -0.54 -9.17 -23.85
N LYS A 123 -1.28 -10.13 -24.44
CA LYS A 123 -0.80 -11.50 -24.64
C LYS A 123 0.47 -11.53 -25.48
N HIS A 124 0.52 -10.78 -26.58
CA HIS A 124 1.68 -10.71 -27.45
C HIS A 124 2.90 -10.07 -26.75
N SER A 125 2.68 -8.97 -26.03
CA SER A 125 3.73 -8.33 -25.21
C SER A 125 4.27 -9.26 -24.13
N GLN A 126 3.39 -9.99 -23.45
CA GLN A 126 3.78 -10.98 -22.45
C GLN A 126 4.56 -12.14 -23.06
N LYS A 127 4.13 -12.68 -24.21
CA LYS A 127 4.88 -13.72 -24.94
C LYS A 127 6.29 -13.25 -25.28
N LYS A 128 6.45 -12.04 -25.82
CA LYS A 128 7.77 -11.46 -26.12
C LYS A 128 8.64 -11.31 -24.87
N ARG A 129 8.04 -10.89 -23.76
CA ARG A 129 8.75 -10.78 -22.48
C ARG A 129 9.19 -12.15 -21.96
N ASN A 130 8.33 -13.16 -21.99
CA ASN A 130 8.67 -14.51 -21.52
C ASN A 130 9.83 -15.11 -22.32
N VAL A 131 9.80 -14.97 -23.65
CA VAL A 131 10.91 -15.39 -24.52
C VAL A 131 12.21 -14.68 -24.13
N ARG A 132 12.19 -13.36 -23.91
CA ARG A 132 13.38 -12.61 -23.48
C ARG A 132 13.90 -13.05 -22.11
N LEU A 133 13.03 -13.52 -21.23
CA LEU A 133 13.38 -13.96 -19.88
C LEU A 133 13.72 -15.46 -19.81
N GLY A 134 13.65 -16.20 -20.93
CA GLY A 134 13.88 -17.66 -20.95
C GLY A 134 12.87 -18.44 -20.11
N ILE A 135 11.65 -17.90 -19.96
CA ILE A 135 10.56 -18.56 -19.23
C ILE A 135 9.72 -19.31 -20.27
N ASP A 136 9.90 -20.63 -20.32
CA ASP A 136 9.07 -21.55 -21.11
C ASP A 136 7.64 -21.67 -20.54
#